data_AF-A0AAV7VU39-F1
#
_entry.id   AF-A0AAV7VU39-F1
#
_cell.length_a   1.000
_cell.length_b   1.000
_cell.length_c   1.000
_cell.angle_alpha   90.00
_cell.angle_beta   90.00
_cell.angle_gamma   90.00
#
_symmetry.space_group_name_H-M   'P 1'
#
loop_
_entity.id
_entity.type
_entity.pdbx_description
1 polymer ?
#
loop_
_entity_poly.entity_id
_entity_poly.type
_entity_poly.pdbx_seq_one_letter_code
_entity_poly.pdbx_strand_id
1 'polypeptide(L)'
;MPKKLNRLHMNCLRRLLKNTWQDKVPDADILSQAVLPSIYTLMRRAQVRWEDHLVSMPDIRLPKRLFYGELAEGKFAQGGQKKRFQDTLKVSLKSFDIDLDFWKTLAVRLPRLTKLHQQSRYVP
;
A
#
# COMPACT_ATOMS: atom_id res chain seq x y z
N MET A 1 -15.46 -2.83 -0.69
CA MET A 1 -14.69 -2.58 0.56
C MET A 1 -13.96 -1.22 0.61
N PRO A 2 -13.31 -0.68 -0.45
CA PRO A 2 -12.52 0.56 -0.31
C PRO A 2 -13.33 1.82 0.01
N LYS A 3 -14.50 1.98 -0.62
CA LYS A 3 -15.35 3.18 -0.48
C LYS A 3 -15.90 3.37 0.95
N LYS A 4 -16.23 2.28 1.65
CA LYS A 4 -16.74 2.33 3.03
C LYS A 4 -15.68 2.85 4.01
N LEU A 5 -14.44 2.37 3.85
CA LEU A 5 -13.31 2.82 4.67
C LEU A 5 -12.95 4.27 4.38
N ASN A 6 -12.98 4.70 3.11
CA ASN A 6 -12.78 6.11 2.76
C ASN A 6 -13.83 7.02 3.40
N ARG A 7 -15.11 6.62 3.35
CA ARG A 7 -16.19 7.36 4.02
C ARG A 7 -15.95 7.46 5.53
N LEU A 8 -15.56 6.37 6.18
CA LEU A 8 -15.24 6.38 7.60
C LEU A 8 -14.07 7.32 7.92
N HIS A 9 -12.96 7.19 7.19
CA HIS A 9 -11.78 8.05 7.35
C HIS A 9 -12.12 9.53 7.20
N MET A 10 -12.84 9.90 6.14
CA MET A 10 -13.29 11.28 5.90
C MET A 10 -14.25 11.80 6.97
N ASN A 11 -15.17 10.96 7.46
CA ASN A 11 -16.10 11.34 8.53
C ASN A 11 -15.37 11.57 9.86
N CYS A 12 -14.37 10.74 10.17
CA CYS A 12 -13.54 10.92 11.36
C CYS A 12 -12.74 12.24 11.29
N LEU A 13 -12.13 12.55 10.14
CA LEU A 13 -11.38 13.80 9.96
C LEU A 13 -12.27 15.03 10.06
N ARG A 14 -13.44 15.02 9.41
CA ARG A 14 -14.42 16.11 9.51
C ARG A 14 -14.86 16.37 10.95
N ARG A 15 -15.15 15.30 11.71
CA ARG A 15 -15.53 15.42 13.13
C ARG A 15 -14.40 15.97 13.99
N LEU A 16 -13.16 15.52 13.77
CA LEU A 16 -12.00 15.96 14.56
C LEU A 16 -11.65 17.43 14.28
N LEU A 17 -11.72 17.84 13.01
CA LEU A 17 -11.48 19.22 12.59
C LEU A 17 -12.69 20.15 12.77
N LYS A 18 -13.82 19.61 13.26
CA LYS A 18 -15.10 20.32 13.43
C LYS A 18 -15.65 20.93 12.13
N ASN A 19 -15.35 20.32 10.99
CA ASN A 19 -15.86 20.73 9.70
C ASN A 19 -17.29 20.21 9.52
N THR A 20 -18.20 21.12 9.25
CA THR A 20 -19.60 20.86 8.98
C THR A 20 -19.86 20.75 7.48
N TRP A 21 -21.07 20.34 7.10
CA TRP A 21 -21.46 20.33 5.69
C TRP A 21 -21.58 21.74 5.09
N GLN A 22 -21.71 22.78 5.92
CA GLN A 22 -21.86 24.17 5.51
C GLN A 22 -20.55 24.74 4.98
N ASP A 23 -19.42 24.25 5.50
CA ASP A 23 -18.08 24.71 5.13
C ASP A 23 -17.70 24.28 3.71
N LYS A 24 -18.41 23.30 3.13
CA LYS A 24 -18.23 22.80 1.75
C LYS A 24 -16.76 22.49 1.37
N VAL A 25 -15.93 22.16 2.36
CA VAL A 25 -14.51 21.89 2.18
C VAL A 25 -14.32 20.55 1.45
N PRO A 26 -13.55 20.51 0.35
CA PRO A 26 -13.28 19.27 -0.37
C PRO A 26 -12.39 18.32 0.45
N ASP A 27 -12.48 17.02 0.16
CA ASP A 27 -11.73 15.97 0.89
C ASP A 27 -10.20 16.18 0.82
N ALA A 28 -9.69 16.75 -0.28
CA ALA A 28 -8.27 17.04 -0.46
C ALA A 28 -7.75 18.07 0.55
N ASP A 29 -8.51 19.13 0.78
CA ASP A 29 -8.14 20.20 1.72
C ASP A 29 -8.23 19.71 3.17
N ILE A 30 -9.21 18.85 3.48
CA ILE A 30 -9.33 18.22 4.80
C ILE A 30 -8.09 17.36 5.10
N LEU A 31 -7.60 16.61 4.12
CA LEU A 31 -6.38 15.82 4.24
C LEU A 31 -5.14 16.69 4.40
N SER A 32 -5.05 17.77 3.63
CA SER A 32 -3.97 18.75 3.72
C SER A 32 -3.92 19.43 5.10
N GLN A 33 -5.08 19.88 5.60
CA GLN A 33 -5.22 20.48 6.92
C GLN A 33 -4.81 19.51 8.05
N ALA A 34 -5.15 18.23 7.93
CA ALA A 34 -4.75 17.22 8.89
C ALA A 34 -3.29 16.74 8.73
N VAL A 35 -2.59 17.17 7.67
CA VAL A 35 -1.27 16.68 7.27
C VAL A 35 -1.27 15.14 7.15
N LEU A 36 -2.38 14.58 6.67
CA LEU A 36 -2.58 13.15 6.55
C LEU A 36 -2.72 12.75 5.08
N PRO A 37 -2.08 11.64 4.68
CA PRO A 37 -2.24 11.11 3.34
C PRO A 37 -3.57 10.33 3.26
N SER A 38 -4.13 10.19 2.05
CA SER A 38 -5.42 9.50 1.88
C SER A 38 -5.40 8.06 2.39
N ILE A 39 -6.56 7.52 2.77
CA ILE A 39 -6.63 6.12 3.23
C ILE A 39 -6.06 5.11 2.22
N TYR A 40 -6.23 5.37 0.93
CA TYR A 40 -5.71 4.51 -0.13
C TYR A 40 -4.19 4.48 -0.12
N THR A 41 -3.56 5.64 0.06
CA THR A 41 -2.09 5.72 0.17
C THR A 41 -1.57 5.07 1.45
N LEU A 42 -2.29 5.20 2.56
CA LEU A 42 -1.95 4.51 3.82
C LEU A 42 -2.02 2.99 3.67
N MET A 43 -3.11 2.48 3.10
CA MET A 43 -3.25 1.04 2.83
C MET A 43 -2.14 0.53 1.93
N ARG A 44 -1.81 1.28 0.88
CA ARG A 44 -0.77 0.88 -0.07
C ARG A 44 0.63 0.93 0.54
N ARG A 45 0.93 1.92 1.40
CA ARG A 45 2.16 1.96 2.20
C ARG A 45 2.25 0.76 3.14
N ALA A 46 1.16 0.36 3.78
CA ALA A 46 1.13 -0.82 4.64
C ALA A 46 1.40 -2.11 3.86
N GLN A 47 0.85 -2.23 2.64
CA GLN A 47 1.16 -3.35 1.74
C GLN A 47 2.65 -3.42 1.43
N VAL A 48 3.25 -2.33 0.93
CA VAL A 48 4.69 -2.30 0.60
C VAL A 48 5.57 -2.63 1.81
N ARG A 49 5.22 -2.15 3.01
CA ARG A 49 5.97 -2.50 4.24
C ARG A 49 5.90 -3.97 4.60
N TRP A 50 4.73 -4.59 4.46
CA TRP A 50 4.58 -6.03 4.69
C TRP A 50 5.41 -6.85 3.72
N GLU A 51 5.49 -6.41 2.46
CA GLU A 51 6.30 -7.08 1.45
C GLU A 51 7.79 -6.90 1.66
N ASP A 52 8.24 -5.70 2.04
CA ASP A 52 9.64 -5.45 2.39
C ASP A 52 10.10 -6.42 3.47
N HIS A 53 9.24 -6.59 4.49
CA HIS A 53 9.46 -7.59 5.52
C HIS A 53 9.51 -9.02 4.96
N LEU A 54 8.62 -9.36 4.02
CA LEU A 54 8.56 -10.67 3.39
C LEU A 54 9.83 -10.98 2.58
N VAL A 55 10.37 -10.01 1.83
CA VAL A 55 11.64 -10.17 1.09
C VAL A 55 12.81 -10.36 2.04
N SER A 56 12.80 -9.64 3.16
CA SER A 56 13.83 -9.74 4.19
C SER A 56 13.79 -11.08 4.96
N MET A 57 12.67 -11.81 4.96
CA MET A 57 12.62 -13.15 5.54
C MET A 57 13.50 -14.15 4.77
N PRO A 58 14.09 -15.15 5.45
CA PRO A 58 14.81 -16.22 4.77
C PRO A 58 13.86 -17.14 3.98
N ASP A 59 14.33 -17.71 2.87
CA ASP A 59 13.52 -18.51 1.92
C ASP A 59 12.97 -19.81 2.50
N ILE A 60 13.48 -20.26 3.64
CA ILE A 60 12.92 -21.38 4.42
C ILE A 60 11.54 -21.06 5.04
N ARG A 61 11.21 -19.78 5.23
CA ARG A 61 9.96 -19.36 5.90
C ARG A 61 8.76 -19.59 5.00
N LEU A 62 7.72 -20.24 5.56
CA LEU A 62 6.47 -20.55 4.87
C LEU A 62 5.83 -19.35 4.16
N PRO A 63 5.73 -18.14 4.75
CA PRO A 63 5.14 -17.00 4.06
C PRO A 63 5.88 -16.64 2.75
N LYS A 64 7.21 -16.67 2.76
CA LYS A 64 8.03 -16.36 1.58
C LYS A 64 7.95 -17.46 0.53
N ARG A 65 7.99 -18.74 0.96
CA ARG A 65 7.81 -19.90 0.08
C ARG A 65 6.44 -19.94 -0.57
N LEU A 66 5.38 -19.63 0.18
CA LEU A 66 4.02 -19.62 -0.36
C LEU A 66 3.84 -18.45 -1.33
N PHE A 67 4.48 -17.31 -1.05
CA PHE A 67 4.33 -16.12 -1.86
C PHE A 67 5.07 -16.19 -3.21
N TYR A 68 6.28 -16.75 -3.23
CA TYR A 68 7.05 -16.98 -4.46
C TYR A 68 6.87 -18.38 -5.05
N GLY A 69 6.16 -19.26 -4.35
CA GLY A 69 5.91 -20.62 -4.79
C GLY A 69 4.98 -20.65 -5.99
N GLU A 70 5.39 -21.35 -7.03
CA GLU A 70 4.52 -21.69 -8.15
C GLU A 70 3.86 -23.04 -7.89
N LEU A 71 2.64 -23.20 -8.39
CA LEU A 71 1.96 -24.49 -8.32
C LEU A 71 2.60 -25.41 -9.36
N ALA A 72 3.15 -26.54 -8.92
CA ALA A 72 3.83 -27.50 -9.81
C ALA A 72 2.90 -28.05 -10.89
N GLU A 73 1.63 -28.30 -10.55
CA GLU A 73 0.60 -28.74 -11.49
C GLU A 73 -0.76 -28.14 -11.10
N GLY A 74 -1.45 -27.54 -12.08
CA GLY A 74 -2.81 -27.05 -11.92
C GLY A 74 -3.17 -25.99 -12.97
N LYS A 75 -4.32 -26.17 -13.61
CA LYS A 75 -4.88 -25.16 -14.53
C LYS A 75 -5.74 -24.20 -13.72
N PHE A 76 -5.48 -22.90 -13.86
CA PHE A 76 -6.36 -21.88 -13.30
C PHE A 76 -7.58 -21.68 -14.21
N ALA A 77 -8.77 -21.56 -13.63
CA ALA A 77 -10.01 -21.35 -14.39
C ALA A 77 -9.97 -20.02 -15.17
N GLN A 78 -10.22 -20.08 -16.49
CA GLN A 78 -10.23 -18.93 -17.38
C GLN A 78 -11.51 -18.10 -17.15
N GLY A 79 -11.36 -16.79 -16.91
CA GLY A 79 -12.47 -15.85 -16.78
C GLY A 79 -12.76 -15.43 -15.34
N GLY A 80 -12.11 -14.36 -14.88
CA GLY A 80 -12.42 -13.72 -13.59
C GLY A 80 -11.47 -14.05 -12.44
N GLN A 81 -10.28 -14.57 -12.73
CA GLN A 81 -9.30 -14.88 -11.70
C GLN A 81 -8.85 -13.61 -10.97
N LYS A 82 -9.00 -13.59 -9.63
CA LYS A 82 -8.42 -12.53 -8.80
C LYS A 82 -6.92 -12.49 -9.08
N LYS A 83 -6.38 -11.28 -9.29
CA LYS A 83 -4.93 -11.07 -9.44
C LYS A 83 -4.19 -11.81 -8.33
N ARG A 84 -3.08 -12.47 -8.67
CA ARG A 84 -2.18 -13.02 -7.65
C ARG A 84 -1.78 -11.88 -6.72
N PHE A 85 -1.53 -12.17 -5.44
CA PHE A 85 -1.14 -11.14 -4.48
C PHE A 85 0.06 -10.35 -5.03
N GLN A 86 1.08 -11.03 -5.56
CA GLN A 86 2.25 -10.44 -6.21
C GLN A 86 1.90 -9.44 -7.34
N ASP A 87 0.85 -9.68 -8.13
CA ASP A 87 0.45 -8.77 -9.21
C ASP A 87 -0.31 -7.54 -8.69
N THR A 88 -1.05 -7.67 -7.59
CA THR A 88 -1.62 -6.53 -6.87
C THR A 88 -0.52 -5.63 -6.30
N LEU A 89 0.63 -6.22 -5.95
CA LEU A 89 1.76 -5.51 -5.38
C LEU A 89 2.58 -4.78 -6.44
N LYS A 90 2.81 -5.39 -7.62
CA LYS A 90 3.39 -4.68 -8.77
C LYS A 90 2.63 -3.39 -9.09
N VAL A 91 1.29 -3.43 -9.02
CA VAL A 91 0.45 -2.24 -9.19
C VAL A 91 0.64 -1.23 -8.05
N SER A 92 0.91 -1.71 -6.84
CA SER A 92 1.12 -0.89 -5.65
C SER A 92 2.48 -0.19 -5.64
N LEU A 93 3.54 -0.89 -6.03
CA LEU A 93 4.89 -0.35 -6.20
C LEU A 93 4.94 0.68 -7.32
N LYS A 94 4.31 0.38 -8.47
CA LYS A 94 4.23 1.32 -9.61
C LYS A 94 3.58 2.66 -9.25
N SER A 95 2.57 2.68 -8.36
CA SER A 95 1.97 3.97 -7.97
C SER A 95 2.83 4.80 -7.03
N PHE A 96 3.88 4.21 -6.46
CA PHE A 96 4.89 4.95 -5.70
C PHE A 96 6.14 5.24 -6.53
N ASP A 97 6.08 4.99 -7.85
CA ASP A 97 7.20 5.12 -8.79
C ASP A 97 8.42 4.26 -8.40
N ILE A 98 8.15 3.11 -7.77
CA ILE A 98 9.18 2.16 -7.36
C ILE A 98 9.23 1.03 -8.38
N ASP A 99 10.38 0.88 -9.04
CA ASP A 99 10.64 -0.27 -9.89
C ASP A 99 10.77 -1.57 -9.09
N LEU A 100 10.29 -2.68 -9.67
CA LEU A 100 10.21 -3.97 -8.99
C LEU A 100 11.59 -4.60 -8.75
N ASP A 101 12.52 -4.47 -9.70
CA ASP A 101 13.85 -5.07 -9.57
C ASP A 101 14.77 -4.19 -8.72
N PHE A 102 14.61 -2.86 -8.81
CA PHE A 102 15.20 -1.94 -7.85
C PHE A 102 14.73 -2.24 -6.41
N TRP A 103 13.43 -2.49 -6.22
CA TRP A 103 12.85 -2.78 -4.90
C TRP A 103 13.39 -4.07 -4.26
N LYS A 104 13.47 -5.17 -5.02
CA LYS A 104 14.04 -6.43 -4.50
C LYS A 104 15.48 -6.24 -4.03
N THR A 105 16.26 -5.47 -4.79
CA THR A 105 17.66 -5.16 -4.46
C THR A 105 17.76 -4.30 -3.20
N LEU A 106 16.84 -3.32 -3.05
CA LEU A 106 16.80 -2.42 -1.91
C LEU A 106 16.38 -3.15 -0.61
N ALA A 107 15.40 -4.04 -0.68
CA ALA A 107 14.91 -4.82 0.46
C ALA A 107 15.96 -5.82 1.01
N VAL A 108 16.83 -6.35 0.13
CA VAL A 108 17.97 -7.18 0.55
C VAL A 108 19.04 -6.34 1.25
N ARG A 109 19.26 -5.10 0.80
CA ARG A 109 20.32 -4.21 1.31
C ARG A 109 19.97 -3.54 2.65
N LEU A 110 18.68 -3.34 2.95
CA LEU A 110 18.21 -2.67 4.15
C LEU A 110 17.03 -3.45 4.77
N PRO A 111 17.23 -4.24 5.83
CA PRO A 111 16.17 -5.07 6.44
C PRO A 111 14.97 -4.29 7.04
N ARG A 112 14.97 -2.96 6.96
CA ARG A 112 13.93 -2.08 7.50
C ARG A 112 13.80 -0.82 6.63
N LEU A 113 12.98 -0.83 5.57
CA LEU A 113 12.63 0.38 4.81
C LEU A 113 11.69 1.34 5.56
N THR A 114 11.76 1.39 6.90
CA THR A 114 11.00 2.34 7.70
C THR A 114 11.50 3.79 7.55
N LYS A 115 12.65 4.05 6.92
CA LYS A 115 13.26 5.38 6.87
C LYS A 115 13.07 6.19 5.57
N LEU A 116 12.77 5.57 4.42
CA LEU A 116 12.63 6.33 3.16
C LEU A 116 11.23 6.91 2.93
N HIS A 117 10.17 6.32 3.50
CA HIS A 117 8.81 6.83 3.33
C HIS A 117 8.53 8.17 4.06
N GLN A 118 9.45 8.67 4.89
CA GLN A 118 9.34 10.01 5.48
C GLN A 118 9.80 11.13 4.54
N GLN A 119 10.57 10.83 3.49
CA GLN A 119 11.13 11.83 2.55
C GLN A 119 10.24 12.13 1.34
N SER A 120 9.26 11.27 1.00
CA SER A 120 8.21 11.60 0.01
C SER A 120 7.13 12.54 0.59
N ARG A 121 7.53 13.48 1.47
CA ARG A 121 6.67 14.53 2.03
C ARG A 121 6.82 15.88 1.34
N TYR A 122 7.64 15.97 0.29
CA TYR A 122 7.80 17.17 -0.52
C TYR A 122 8.05 16.79 -1.97
N VAL A 123 7.01 16.88 -2.80
CA VAL A 123 7.11 17.32 -4.18
C VAL A 123 5.91 18.26 -4.39
N PRO A 124 6.11 19.50 -4.88
CA PRO A 124 5.05 20.48 -5.12
C PRO A 124 3.93 19.97 -6.02
#